data_AF-A0A147BN81-F1
#
_entry.id   AF-A0A147BN81-F1
#
_cell.length_a   1.000
_cell.length_b   1.000
_cell.length_c   1.000
_cell.angle_alpha   90.00
_cell.angle_beta   90.00
_cell.angle_gamma   90.00
#
_symmetry.space_group_name_H-M   'P 1'
#
loop_
_entity.id
_entity.type
_entity.pdbx_description
1 polymer ?
#
loop_
_entity_poly.entity_id
_entity_poly.type
_entity_poly.pdbx_seq_one_letter_code
_entity_poly.pdbx_strand_id
1 'polypeptide(L)'
;HYRENNDYWREETNQLKATTEKWVTKELSIFARATVCNLFFMSKLWYVLQVLHCSRVNIQRFHRVFAVFIWASQWERTSRANLFLRPRDGGVGLCHLFIRQLVTRFMFVRDQSDPFLRTVIQTKLFDVLPSYVVSSCRVRYGTLSSFLREVVSACRFLFVRFSRDYLSVVSRKRLTRDLVDVLMPLLRYRSIYAGAPGQDVLKRVKKALVPPGVKTFFFKLHSETLPVKTFLEAKGINFYWTVNCQLCKQPESIEHVFLDCWDALLYWDVLQRTIKKELPLTPYGIRFLTAASEPVPYDTILLLGLHSIWKSRMAVRHADVNARTVREYFIDSVKHLRECYKKINSDLEWLPVLDELATLKPF
;
A
#
# COMPACT_ATOMS: atom_id res chain seq x y z
N HIS A 1 36.64 -14.47 7.99
CA HIS A 1 35.37 -15.06 8.44
C HIS A 1 34.07 -14.42 7.88
N TYR A 2 34.08 -13.37 7.04
CA TYR A 2 32.84 -12.86 6.41
C TYR A 2 32.94 -12.84 4.87
N ARG A 3 33.16 -13.99 4.24
CA ARG A 3 33.06 -14.09 2.77
C ARG A 3 31.64 -14.34 2.27
N GLU A 4 30.74 -14.85 3.12
CA GLU A 4 29.35 -15.11 2.74
C GLU A 4 28.37 -14.66 3.82
N ASN A 5 27.90 -13.41 3.74
CA ASN A 5 26.84 -12.89 4.63
C ASN A 5 25.45 -13.52 4.35
N ASN A 6 25.37 -14.51 3.46
CA ASN A 6 24.11 -15.12 3.04
C ASN A 6 23.42 -15.87 4.17
N ASP A 7 24.19 -16.54 5.04
CA ASP A 7 23.65 -17.26 6.18
C ASP A 7 23.02 -16.32 7.19
N TYR A 8 23.70 -15.20 7.48
CA TYR A 8 23.16 -14.12 8.31
C TYR A 8 21.83 -13.58 7.76
N TRP A 9 21.78 -13.23 6.48
CA TRP A 9 20.53 -12.70 5.89
C TRP A 9 19.40 -13.75 5.82
N ARG A 10 19.75 -15.04 5.70
CA ARG A 10 18.77 -16.14 5.76
C ARG A 10 18.18 -16.26 7.17
N GLU A 11 19.02 -16.21 8.19
CA GLU A 11 18.57 -16.22 9.59
C GLU A 11 17.69 -15.01 9.91
N GLU A 12 18.11 -13.79 9.53
CA GLU A 12 17.30 -12.58 9.70
C GLU A 12 15.96 -12.67 8.96
N THR A 13 15.91 -13.34 7.80
CA THR A 13 14.66 -13.58 7.08
C THR A 13 13.72 -14.49 7.88
N ASN A 14 14.24 -15.53 8.52
CA ASN A 14 13.45 -16.45 9.35
C ASN A 14 12.98 -15.79 10.64
N GLN A 15 13.85 -15.05 11.31
CA GLN A 15 13.47 -14.25 12.48
C GLN A 15 12.40 -13.21 12.15
N LEU A 16 12.52 -12.57 10.98
CA LEU A 16 11.52 -11.63 10.50
C LEU A 16 10.16 -12.30 10.27
N LYS A 17 10.13 -13.48 9.63
CA LYS A 17 8.89 -14.26 9.44
C LYS A 17 8.22 -14.59 10.77
N ALA A 18 8.96 -15.16 11.72
CA ALA A 18 8.45 -15.47 13.06
C ALA A 18 7.93 -14.22 13.79
N THR A 19 8.59 -13.08 13.60
CA THR A 19 8.12 -11.80 14.16
C THR A 19 6.82 -11.36 13.50
N THR A 20 6.71 -11.47 12.16
CA THR A 20 5.50 -11.07 11.43
C THR A 20 4.29 -11.90 11.84
N GLU A 21 4.45 -13.20 12.11
CA GLU A 21 3.38 -14.10 12.58
C GLU A 21 2.75 -13.61 13.88
N LYS A 22 3.54 -13.08 14.82
CA LYS A 22 3.06 -12.48 16.07
C LYS A 22 2.15 -11.25 15.86
N TRP A 23 2.28 -10.58 14.72
CA TRP A 23 1.47 -9.42 14.36
C TRP A 23 0.20 -9.79 13.56
N VAL A 24 0.11 -11.00 13.02
CA VAL A 24 -1.03 -11.43 12.17
C VAL A 24 -2.34 -11.46 12.95
N THR A 25 -2.29 -11.75 14.26
CA THR A 25 -3.47 -11.82 15.13
C THR A 25 -4.16 -10.49 15.37
N LYS A 26 -3.50 -9.35 15.07
CA LYS A 26 -4.07 -8.03 15.26
C LYS A 26 -4.92 -7.62 14.05
N GLU A 27 -6.11 -7.08 14.31
CA GLU A 27 -6.99 -6.52 13.28
C GLU A 27 -6.43 -5.21 12.70
N LEU A 28 -5.42 -5.34 11.84
CA LEU A 28 -4.75 -4.23 11.19
C LEU A 28 -5.24 -4.05 9.75
N SER A 29 -5.44 -2.79 9.36
CA SER A 29 -5.71 -2.44 7.97
C SER A 29 -4.45 -2.64 7.13
N ILE A 30 -4.62 -2.77 5.81
CA ILE A 30 -3.49 -2.87 4.88
C ILE A 30 -2.49 -1.71 5.04
N PHE A 31 -2.96 -0.48 5.29
CA PHE A 31 -2.11 0.69 5.55
C PHE A 31 -1.38 0.61 6.89
N ALA A 32 -2.04 0.09 7.92
CA ALA A 32 -1.44 -0.11 9.23
C ALA A 32 -0.35 -1.18 9.17
N ARG A 33 -0.58 -2.29 8.46
CA ARG A 33 0.43 -3.33 8.23
C ARG A 33 1.66 -2.80 7.49
N ALA A 34 1.46 -1.99 6.45
CA ALA A 34 2.58 -1.32 5.77
C ALA A 34 3.35 -0.38 6.72
N THR A 35 2.65 0.31 7.62
CA THR A 35 3.26 1.16 8.65
C THR A 35 4.07 0.33 9.66
N VAL A 36 3.57 -0.83 10.08
CA VAL A 36 4.29 -1.78 10.92
C VAL A 36 5.57 -2.27 10.24
N CYS A 37 5.51 -2.63 8.95
CA CYS A 37 6.70 -2.98 8.19
C CYS A 37 7.71 -1.83 8.18
N ASN A 38 7.26 -0.59 7.96
CA ASN A 38 8.12 0.59 7.92
C ASN A 38 8.81 0.91 9.25
N LEU A 39 8.07 0.82 10.35
CA LEU A 39 8.54 1.28 11.67
C LEU A 39 9.28 0.20 12.46
N PHE A 40 8.78 -1.04 12.44
CA PHE A 40 9.31 -2.10 13.30
C PHE A 40 10.23 -3.06 12.55
N PHE A 41 9.82 -3.52 11.37
CA PHE A 41 10.59 -4.55 10.68
C PHE A 41 11.77 -3.96 9.90
N MET A 42 11.51 -2.90 9.14
CA MET A 42 12.55 -2.30 8.33
C MET A 42 13.58 -1.52 9.14
N SER A 43 13.24 -0.98 10.31
CA SER A 43 14.21 -0.26 11.16
C SER A 43 15.34 -1.18 11.63
N LYS A 44 15.03 -2.41 12.04
CA LYS A 44 16.03 -3.44 12.42
C LYS A 44 16.92 -3.80 11.23
N LEU A 45 16.32 -4.15 10.10
CA LEU A 45 17.07 -4.47 8.87
C LEU A 45 17.92 -3.27 8.41
N TRP A 46 17.38 -2.08 8.56
CA TRP A 46 18.00 -0.84 8.14
C TRP A 46 19.32 -0.58 8.85
N TYR A 47 19.35 -0.77 10.17
CA TYR A 47 20.57 -0.63 10.97
C TYR A 47 21.70 -1.50 10.42
N VAL A 48 21.43 -2.77 10.15
CA VAL A 48 22.44 -3.71 9.66
C VAL A 48 22.83 -3.42 8.21
N LEU A 49 21.86 -3.04 7.38
CA LEU A 49 22.09 -2.63 5.99
C LEU A 49 23.01 -1.41 5.88
N GLN A 50 23.20 -0.60 6.92
CA GLN A 50 24.13 0.53 6.84
C GLN A 50 25.60 0.09 6.70
N VAL A 51 25.95 -1.09 7.21
CA VAL A 51 27.35 -1.56 7.29
C VAL A 51 27.60 -2.88 6.55
N LEU A 52 26.58 -3.73 6.40
CA LEU A 52 26.72 -5.01 5.71
C LEU A 52 26.21 -4.95 4.26
N HIS A 53 26.94 -5.63 3.38
CA HIS A 53 26.51 -5.94 2.03
C HIS A 53 25.27 -6.85 2.06
N CYS A 54 24.26 -6.52 1.25
CA CYS A 54 23.04 -7.30 1.08
C CYS A 54 22.70 -7.44 -0.40
N SER A 55 22.68 -8.68 -0.88
CA SER A 55 22.36 -8.99 -2.27
C SER A 55 20.88 -8.67 -2.58
N ARG A 56 20.61 -8.39 -3.86
CA ARG A 56 19.22 -8.16 -4.33
C ARG A 56 18.31 -9.35 -4.03
N VAL A 57 18.82 -10.58 -4.08
CA VAL A 57 18.05 -11.79 -3.78
C VAL A 57 17.51 -11.76 -2.36
N ASN A 58 18.33 -11.39 -1.37
CA ASN A 58 17.89 -11.28 0.01
C ASN A 58 16.90 -10.12 0.21
N ILE A 59 17.12 -8.99 -0.47
CA ILE A 59 16.13 -7.89 -0.46
C ILE A 59 14.77 -8.35 -0.99
N GLN A 60 14.74 -9.11 -2.08
CA GLN A 60 13.49 -9.66 -2.63
C GLN A 60 12.81 -10.62 -1.66
N ARG A 61 13.58 -11.43 -0.90
CA ARG A 61 13.05 -12.29 0.16
C ARG A 61 12.38 -11.48 1.28
N PHE A 62 13.01 -10.40 1.76
CA PHE A 62 12.39 -9.52 2.75
C PHE A 62 11.11 -8.87 2.22
N HIS A 63 11.12 -8.39 0.98
CA HIS A 63 9.94 -7.81 0.35
C HIS A 63 8.80 -8.81 0.19
N ARG A 64 9.11 -10.08 -0.08
CA ARG A 64 8.11 -11.16 -0.10
C ARG A 64 7.48 -11.36 1.27
N VAL A 65 8.27 -11.37 2.35
CA VAL A 65 7.74 -11.45 3.72
C VAL A 65 6.82 -10.27 4.03
N PHE A 66 7.22 -9.05 3.68
CA PHE A 66 6.36 -7.86 3.86
C PHE A 66 5.08 -7.94 3.05
N ALA A 67 5.14 -8.38 1.80
CA ALA A 67 3.96 -8.50 0.94
C ALA A 67 2.96 -9.51 1.49
N VAL A 68 3.41 -10.70 1.91
CA VAL A 68 2.56 -11.73 2.54
C VAL A 68 1.89 -11.20 3.80
N PHE A 69 2.64 -10.51 4.65
CA PHE A 69 2.10 -9.89 5.86
C PHE A 69 1.05 -8.81 5.54
N ILE A 70 1.36 -7.88 4.63
CA ILE A 70 0.46 -6.78 4.25
C ILE A 70 -0.86 -7.34 3.69
N TRP A 71 -0.79 -8.32 2.80
CA TRP A 71 -1.97 -8.96 2.22
C TRP A 71 -2.73 -9.86 3.21
N ALA A 72 -2.11 -10.26 4.33
CA ALA A 72 -2.53 -11.39 5.17
C ALA A 72 -2.95 -12.60 4.32
N SER A 73 -2.10 -12.93 3.36
CA SER A 73 -2.32 -14.04 2.46
C SER A 73 -0.97 -14.57 1.99
N GLN A 74 -0.87 -15.87 1.78
CA GLN A 74 0.29 -16.50 1.17
C GLN A 74 0.49 -16.06 -0.29
N TRP A 75 -0.52 -15.44 -0.90
CA TRP A 75 -0.50 -15.03 -2.29
C TRP A 75 -0.59 -13.50 -2.45
N GLU A 76 0.14 -12.99 -3.43
CA GLU A 76 0.17 -11.57 -3.80
C GLU A 76 -0.85 -11.30 -4.89
N ARG A 77 -1.84 -10.44 -4.60
CA ARG A 77 -2.95 -10.19 -5.52
C ARG A 77 -2.59 -9.25 -6.69
N THR A 78 -1.61 -8.37 -6.48
CA THR A 78 -1.02 -7.50 -7.51
C THR A 78 0.50 -7.57 -7.49
N SER A 79 1.13 -6.96 -8.49
CA SER A 79 2.56 -6.64 -8.45
C SER A 79 2.94 -5.93 -7.14
N ARG A 80 4.08 -6.34 -6.56
CA ARG A 80 4.65 -5.73 -5.34
C ARG A 80 5.03 -4.28 -5.53
N ALA A 81 5.33 -3.87 -6.77
CA ALA A 81 5.65 -2.48 -7.10
C ALA A 81 4.57 -1.51 -6.57
N ASN A 82 3.30 -1.94 -6.65
CA ASN A 82 2.15 -1.17 -6.20
C ASN A 82 2.20 -0.86 -4.70
N LEU A 83 2.81 -1.73 -3.89
CA LEU A 83 2.87 -1.51 -2.44
C LEU A 83 3.83 -0.37 -2.08
N PHE A 84 4.85 -0.13 -2.91
CA PHE A 84 5.89 0.86 -2.63
C PHE A 84 5.47 2.29 -2.92
N LEU A 85 4.48 2.48 -3.80
CA LEU A 85 3.89 3.78 -4.08
C LEU A 85 3.18 4.34 -2.84
N ARG A 86 3.04 5.66 -2.77
CA ARG A 86 2.40 6.31 -1.63
C ARG A 86 0.87 6.17 -1.72
N PRO A 87 0.14 6.32 -0.60
CA PRO A 87 -1.32 6.37 -0.65
C PRO A 87 -1.88 7.46 -1.58
N ARG A 88 -1.20 8.61 -1.73
CA ARG A 88 -1.64 9.63 -2.69
C ARG A 88 -1.55 9.14 -4.15
N ASP A 89 -0.60 8.25 -4.42
CA ASP A 89 -0.24 7.78 -5.75
C ASP A 89 -0.80 6.37 -6.04
N GLY A 90 -1.61 5.80 -5.13
CA GLY A 90 -2.28 4.52 -5.31
C GLY A 90 -1.67 3.32 -4.57
N GLY A 91 -0.55 3.50 -3.89
CA GLY A 91 0.05 2.42 -3.10
C GLY A 91 -0.33 2.45 -1.62
N VAL A 92 0.39 1.66 -0.81
CA VAL A 92 0.21 1.63 0.65
C VAL A 92 1.32 2.38 1.40
N GLY A 93 2.38 2.79 0.69
CA GLY A 93 3.53 3.51 1.23
C GLY A 93 4.57 2.60 1.90
N LEU A 94 4.72 1.36 1.43
CA LEU A 94 5.80 0.47 1.90
C LEU A 94 7.15 1.01 1.41
N CYS A 95 8.17 1.06 2.26
CA CYS A 95 9.48 1.50 1.79
C CYS A 95 10.20 0.39 0.99
N HIS A 96 10.87 0.80 -0.09
CA HIS A 96 11.67 -0.11 -0.89
C HIS A 96 13.11 -0.21 -0.34
N LEU A 97 13.45 -1.31 0.32
CA LEU A 97 14.77 -1.59 0.90
C LEU A 97 15.95 -1.33 -0.06
N PHE A 98 15.88 -1.80 -1.31
CA PHE A 98 16.94 -1.52 -2.29
C PHE A 98 17.10 -0.02 -2.61
N ILE A 99 16.01 0.74 -2.71
CA ILE A 99 16.11 2.20 -2.95
C ILE A 99 16.75 2.86 -1.72
N ARG A 100 16.34 2.46 -0.51
CA ARG A 100 16.99 2.96 0.72
C ARG A 100 18.47 2.63 0.78
N GLN A 101 18.84 1.40 0.38
CA GLN A 101 20.24 0.96 0.27
C GLN A 101 20.98 1.87 -0.72
N LEU A 102 20.52 1.99 -1.96
CA LEU A 102 21.11 2.86 -2.99
C LEU A 102 21.35 4.28 -2.48
N VAL A 103 20.31 4.92 -1.93
CA VAL A 103 20.38 6.28 -1.40
C VAL A 103 21.43 6.38 -0.30
N THR A 104 21.49 5.39 0.57
CA THR A 104 22.40 5.44 1.72
C THR A 104 23.85 5.17 1.36
N ARG A 105 24.07 4.27 0.40
CA ARG A 105 25.38 4.04 -0.19
C ARG A 105 25.91 5.29 -0.89
N PHE A 106 25.03 6.04 -1.55
CA PHE A 106 25.38 7.33 -2.12
C PHE A 106 25.67 8.40 -1.06
N MET A 107 24.78 8.56 -0.07
CA MET A 107 25.01 9.52 1.02
C MET A 107 26.27 9.20 1.83
N PHE A 108 26.65 7.93 1.94
CA PHE A 108 27.93 7.53 2.55
C PHE A 108 29.15 8.12 1.84
N VAL A 109 29.10 8.36 0.53
CA VAL A 109 30.22 9.00 -0.19
C VAL A 109 30.12 10.51 -0.10
N ARG A 110 28.91 11.05 -0.24
CA ARG A 110 28.68 12.50 -0.31
C ARG A 110 28.84 13.21 1.04
N ASP A 111 28.26 12.65 2.10
CA ASP A 111 28.08 13.32 3.39
C ASP A 111 29.10 12.83 4.45
N GLN A 112 30.19 12.16 4.04
CA GLN A 112 31.11 11.57 5.00
C GLN A 112 31.97 12.61 5.69
N SER A 113 31.79 12.74 7.00
CA SER A 113 32.57 13.65 7.85
C SER A 113 33.77 12.96 8.51
N ASP A 114 33.68 11.67 8.79
CA ASP A 114 34.73 10.92 9.50
C ASP A 114 36.05 10.89 8.70
N PRO A 115 37.17 11.40 9.26
CA PRO A 115 38.44 11.51 8.54
C PRO A 115 38.98 10.16 8.05
N PHE A 116 38.81 9.09 8.84
CA PHE A 116 39.27 7.76 8.47
C PHE A 116 38.49 7.23 7.26
N LEU A 117 37.17 7.27 7.29
CA LEU A 117 36.32 6.80 6.20
C LEU A 117 36.45 7.67 4.94
N ARG A 118 36.70 8.98 5.07
CA ARG A 118 37.06 9.83 3.92
C ARG A 118 38.36 9.37 3.26
N THR A 119 39.38 9.06 4.05
CA THR A 119 40.65 8.52 3.56
C THR A 119 40.45 7.18 2.85
N VAL A 120 39.61 6.29 3.41
CA VAL A 120 39.25 5.02 2.76
C VAL A 120 38.56 5.26 1.42
N ILE A 121 37.60 6.20 1.35
CA ILE A 121 36.92 6.56 0.10
C ILE A 121 37.92 7.09 -0.94
N GLN A 122 38.78 8.04 -0.56
CA GLN A 122 39.77 8.64 -1.47
C GLN A 122 40.80 7.63 -1.98
N THR A 123 41.29 6.75 -1.11
CA THR A 123 42.31 5.76 -1.49
C THR A 123 41.75 4.57 -2.27
N LYS A 124 40.50 4.17 -2.01
CA LYS A 124 39.91 2.96 -2.62
C LYS A 124 39.02 3.26 -3.82
N LEU A 125 38.36 4.42 -3.87
CA LEU A 125 37.34 4.71 -4.89
C LEU A 125 37.80 5.70 -5.97
N PHE A 126 38.93 6.38 -5.81
CA PHE A 126 39.43 7.37 -6.79
C PHE A 126 39.54 6.80 -8.21
N ASP A 127 40.15 5.63 -8.37
CA ASP A 127 40.32 5.00 -9.70
C ASP A 127 38.98 4.56 -10.34
N VAL A 128 37.97 4.29 -9.52
CA VAL A 128 36.71 3.65 -9.96
C VAL A 128 35.57 4.67 -10.14
N LEU A 129 35.67 5.82 -9.46
CA LEU A 129 34.78 6.97 -9.54
C LEU A 129 35.57 8.30 -9.71
N PRO A 130 36.48 8.40 -10.70
CA PRO A 130 37.40 9.53 -10.82
C PRO A 130 36.70 10.86 -11.10
N SER A 131 35.50 10.82 -11.69
CA SER A 131 34.70 12.02 -11.92
C SER A 131 34.23 12.65 -10.61
N TYR A 132 34.05 11.88 -9.54
CA TYR A 132 33.40 12.31 -8.29
C TYR A 132 34.33 12.32 -7.08
N VAL A 133 35.30 11.40 -7.01
CA VAL A 133 36.28 11.31 -5.92
C VAL A 133 37.62 11.79 -6.46
N VAL A 134 38.25 12.75 -5.76
CA VAL A 134 39.60 13.25 -6.09
C VAL A 134 40.56 12.85 -4.98
N SER A 135 41.74 12.36 -5.35
CA SER A 135 42.79 11.89 -4.45
C SER A 135 44.16 12.27 -4.99
N SER A 136 45.06 12.73 -4.11
CA SER A 136 46.49 12.91 -4.41
C SER A 136 47.29 11.61 -4.23
N CYS A 137 46.73 10.61 -3.56
CA CYS A 137 47.38 9.32 -3.31
C CYS A 137 47.38 8.46 -4.57
N ARG A 138 48.57 8.12 -5.09
CA ARG A 138 48.76 7.24 -6.27
C ARG A 138 48.88 5.75 -5.93
N VAL A 139 48.64 5.37 -4.66
CA VAL A 139 48.78 3.99 -4.20
C VAL A 139 47.52 3.20 -4.56
N ARG A 140 47.66 2.29 -5.52
CA ARG A 140 46.59 1.33 -5.86
C ARG A 140 46.44 0.32 -4.74
N TYR A 141 45.31 0.35 -4.07
CA TYR A 141 44.95 -0.70 -3.13
C TYR A 141 44.11 -1.78 -3.83
N GLY A 142 44.31 -3.03 -3.39
CA GLY A 142 43.68 -4.23 -3.97
C GLY A 142 42.14 -4.25 -3.96
N THR A 143 41.59 -5.41 -4.33
CA THR A 143 40.17 -5.65 -4.62
C THR A 143 39.18 -4.97 -3.65
N LEU A 144 38.21 -4.23 -4.20
CA LEU A 144 37.13 -3.59 -3.43
C LEU A 144 36.34 -4.61 -2.61
N SER A 145 36.06 -4.25 -1.35
CA SER A 145 35.13 -5.00 -0.50
C SER A 145 33.71 -4.99 -1.08
N SER A 146 32.90 -5.99 -0.76
CA SER A 146 31.54 -6.10 -1.28
C SER A 146 30.68 -4.87 -0.97
N PHE A 147 30.88 -4.25 0.20
CA PHE A 147 30.21 -2.99 0.56
C PHE A 147 30.63 -1.83 -0.35
N LEU A 148 31.93 -1.63 -0.56
CA LEU A 148 32.42 -0.56 -1.44
C LEU A 148 32.01 -0.79 -2.90
N ARG A 149 31.86 -2.04 -3.34
CA ARG A 149 31.27 -2.34 -4.65
C ARG A 149 29.80 -1.91 -4.75
N GLU A 150 28.99 -2.09 -3.69
CA GLU A 150 27.62 -1.54 -3.65
C GLU A 150 27.63 -0.01 -3.72
N VAL A 151 28.58 0.63 -3.03
CA VAL A 151 28.75 2.09 -3.06
C VAL A 151 29.02 2.60 -4.49
N VAL A 152 29.99 2.00 -5.16
CA VAL A 152 30.30 2.33 -6.57
C VAL A 152 29.08 2.10 -7.46
N SER A 153 28.41 0.95 -7.30
CA SER A 153 27.24 0.60 -8.09
C SER A 153 26.09 1.58 -7.87
N ALA A 154 25.88 2.03 -6.63
CA ALA A 154 24.86 3.02 -6.30
C ALA A 154 25.16 4.39 -6.92
N CYS A 155 26.42 4.85 -6.83
CA CYS A 155 26.82 6.12 -7.45
C CYS A 155 26.61 6.09 -8.97
N ARG A 156 27.10 5.04 -9.65
CA ARG A 156 26.91 4.87 -11.11
C ARG A 156 25.43 4.80 -11.48
N PHE A 157 24.62 4.10 -10.69
CA PHE A 157 23.18 4.01 -10.93
C PHE A 157 22.49 5.39 -10.86
N LEU A 158 22.91 6.25 -9.92
CA LEU A 158 22.34 7.59 -9.74
C LEU A 158 22.86 8.59 -10.77
N PHE A 159 24.15 8.54 -11.12
CA PHE A 159 24.75 9.48 -12.08
C PHE A 159 24.15 9.37 -13.48
N VAL A 160 23.60 8.21 -13.86
CA VAL A 160 22.88 8.04 -15.13
C VAL A 160 21.46 8.63 -15.09
N ARG A 161 20.88 8.83 -13.90
CA ARG A 161 19.46 9.21 -13.72
C ARG A 161 19.26 10.65 -13.26
N PHE A 162 20.24 11.23 -12.61
CA PHE A 162 20.13 12.56 -12.02
C PHE A 162 21.37 13.40 -12.33
N SER A 163 21.17 14.71 -12.50
CA SER A 163 22.27 15.64 -12.66
C SER A 163 23.13 15.73 -11.39
N ARG A 164 24.39 16.12 -11.57
CA ARG A 164 25.35 16.25 -10.46
C ARG A 164 24.94 17.36 -9.50
N ASP A 165 24.44 18.47 -10.03
CA ASP A 165 23.95 19.60 -9.26
C ASP A 165 22.81 19.18 -8.35
N TYR A 166 21.83 18.44 -8.87
CA TYR A 166 20.75 17.89 -8.05
C TYR A 166 21.28 16.96 -6.96
N LEU A 167 22.16 16.02 -7.31
CA LEU A 167 22.70 15.04 -6.36
C LEU A 167 23.55 15.67 -5.24
N SER A 168 24.17 16.83 -5.49
CA SER A 168 24.97 17.55 -4.51
C SER A 168 24.13 18.11 -3.34
N VAL A 169 22.92 18.62 -3.62
CA VAL A 169 22.07 19.31 -2.63
C VAL A 169 20.87 18.50 -2.14
N VAL A 170 20.49 17.43 -2.85
CA VAL A 170 19.25 16.70 -2.55
C VAL A 170 19.26 16.06 -1.15
N SER A 171 18.16 16.18 -0.42
CA SER A 171 18.01 15.48 0.86
C SER A 171 17.76 13.97 0.67
N ARG A 172 18.13 13.16 1.67
CA ARG A 172 17.89 11.70 1.66
C ARG A 172 16.42 11.34 1.39
N LYS A 173 15.50 12.09 2.01
CA LYS A 173 14.05 11.88 1.88
C LYS A 173 13.57 12.20 0.45
N ARG A 174 14.06 13.30 -0.13
CA ARG A 174 13.72 13.70 -1.49
C ARG A 174 14.28 12.74 -2.53
N LEU A 175 15.55 12.35 -2.42
CA LEU A 175 16.16 11.40 -3.36
C LEU A 175 15.45 10.04 -3.33
N THR A 176 15.07 9.56 -2.14
CA THR A 176 14.29 8.30 -2.01
C THR A 176 12.95 8.40 -2.73
N ARG A 177 12.25 9.54 -2.59
CA ARG A 177 10.97 9.76 -3.28
C ARG A 177 11.16 9.77 -4.78
N ASP A 178 12.06 10.61 -5.25
CA ASP A 178 12.22 10.86 -6.67
C ASP A 178 12.73 9.57 -7.38
N LEU A 179 13.49 8.71 -6.69
CA LEU A 179 13.82 7.36 -7.15
C LEU A 179 12.63 6.40 -7.21
N VAL A 180 11.71 6.44 -6.25
CA VAL A 180 10.50 5.61 -6.31
C VAL A 180 9.69 6.01 -7.54
N ASP A 181 9.54 7.30 -7.79
CA ASP A 181 8.76 7.82 -8.92
C ASP A 181 9.40 7.47 -10.27
N VAL A 182 10.74 7.47 -10.36
CA VAL A 182 11.48 7.05 -11.57
C VAL A 182 11.45 5.54 -11.80
N LEU A 183 11.47 4.73 -10.73
CA LEU A 183 11.65 3.27 -10.85
C LEU A 183 10.34 2.49 -10.84
N MET A 184 9.29 3.03 -10.25
CA MET A 184 8.01 2.33 -10.16
C MET A 184 7.14 2.63 -11.38
N PRO A 185 6.56 1.59 -12.02
CA PRO A 185 5.67 1.80 -13.15
C PRO A 185 4.35 2.44 -12.70
N LEU A 186 3.70 3.14 -13.63
CA LEU A 186 2.34 3.64 -13.43
C LEU A 186 1.37 2.46 -13.18
N LEU A 187 0.46 2.64 -12.23
CA LEU A 187 -0.52 1.63 -11.85
C LEU A 187 -1.57 1.46 -12.97
N ARG A 188 -1.71 0.24 -13.49
CA ARG A 188 -2.66 -0.08 -14.59
C ARG A 188 -4.11 0.31 -14.26
N TYR A 189 -4.57 0.05 -13.05
CA TYR A 189 -5.95 0.38 -12.66
C TYR A 189 -6.16 1.90 -12.47
N ARG A 190 -5.08 2.70 -12.38
CA ARG A 190 -5.16 4.17 -12.37
C ARG A 190 -4.94 4.79 -13.75
N SER A 191 -4.22 4.13 -14.65
CA SER A 191 -3.93 4.69 -15.98
C SER A 191 -5.20 4.93 -16.79
N ILE A 192 -6.26 4.13 -16.58
CA ILE A 192 -7.58 4.31 -17.21
C ILE A 192 -8.20 5.67 -16.82
N TYR A 193 -7.90 6.16 -15.63
CA TYR A 193 -8.47 7.38 -15.05
C TYR A 193 -7.40 8.44 -14.77
N ALA A 194 -6.30 8.43 -15.54
CA ALA A 194 -5.23 9.38 -15.37
C ALA A 194 -5.74 10.82 -15.55
N GLY A 195 -5.42 11.71 -14.60
CA GLY A 195 -5.85 13.12 -14.63
C GLY A 195 -7.26 13.39 -14.12
N ALA A 196 -8.09 12.36 -13.88
CA ALA A 196 -9.40 12.53 -13.29
C ALA A 196 -9.29 12.98 -11.80
N PRO A 197 -10.31 13.66 -11.22
CA PRO A 197 -10.29 14.11 -9.83
C PRO A 197 -10.16 12.96 -8.80
N GLY A 198 -10.02 13.28 -7.51
CA GLY A 198 -10.08 12.26 -6.44
C GLY A 198 -8.92 11.24 -6.39
N GLN A 199 -7.80 11.46 -7.09
CA GLN A 199 -6.63 10.55 -7.08
C GLN A 199 -6.04 10.30 -5.68
N ASP A 200 -6.27 11.23 -4.75
CA ASP A 200 -5.85 11.11 -3.36
C ASP A 200 -6.77 10.22 -2.50
N VAL A 201 -7.72 9.50 -3.11
CA VAL A 201 -8.70 8.64 -2.42
C VAL A 201 -8.12 7.73 -1.35
N LEU A 202 -7.00 7.03 -1.59
CA LEU A 202 -6.42 6.16 -0.57
C LEU A 202 -5.81 6.95 0.60
N LYS A 203 -5.36 8.18 0.39
CA LYS A 203 -4.95 9.09 1.47
C LYS A 203 -6.15 9.46 2.32
N ARG A 204 -7.32 9.73 1.71
CA ARG A 204 -8.57 10.02 2.41
C ARG A 204 -9.09 8.81 3.19
N VAL A 205 -9.17 7.64 2.55
CA VAL A 205 -9.59 6.38 3.18
C VAL A 205 -8.66 5.94 4.31
N LYS A 206 -7.35 6.15 4.17
CA LYS A 206 -6.40 5.89 5.26
C LYS A 206 -6.75 6.70 6.52
N LYS A 207 -7.17 7.97 6.35
CA LYS A 207 -7.54 8.89 7.43
C LYS A 207 -8.97 8.70 7.95
N ALA A 208 -9.87 8.11 7.15
CA ALA A 208 -11.27 7.92 7.52
C ALA A 208 -11.43 7.14 8.84
N LEU A 209 -12.44 7.54 9.64
CA LEU A 209 -12.79 6.93 10.93
C LEU A 209 -13.64 5.66 10.74
N VAL A 210 -13.13 4.72 9.96
CA VAL A 210 -13.81 3.46 9.65
C VAL A 210 -12.97 2.27 10.14
N PRO A 211 -13.62 1.11 10.41
CA PRO A 211 -12.91 -0.08 10.86
C PRO A 211 -11.77 -0.52 9.91
N PRO A 212 -10.73 -1.19 10.43
CA PRO A 212 -9.57 -1.62 9.63
C PRO A 212 -9.92 -2.51 8.43
N GLY A 213 -10.96 -3.35 8.57
CA GLY A 213 -11.49 -4.21 7.50
C GLY A 213 -12.01 -3.40 6.31
N VAL A 214 -12.71 -2.29 6.56
CA VAL A 214 -13.27 -1.39 5.53
C VAL A 214 -12.15 -0.77 4.68
N LYS A 215 -11.08 -0.30 5.31
CA LYS A 215 -9.91 0.27 4.60
C LYS A 215 -9.23 -0.75 3.70
N THR A 216 -9.13 -1.99 4.18
CA THR A 216 -8.51 -3.11 3.44
C THR A 216 -9.39 -3.57 2.29
N PHE A 217 -10.71 -3.63 2.51
CA PHE A 217 -11.70 -3.86 1.47
C PHE A 217 -11.58 -2.81 0.36
N PHE A 218 -11.57 -1.52 0.72
CA PHE A 218 -11.52 -0.46 -0.27
C PHE A 218 -10.24 -0.48 -1.09
N PHE A 219 -9.08 -0.76 -0.46
CA PHE A 219 -7.84 -0.91 -1.22
C PHE A 219 -7.96 -2.02 -2.28
N LYS A 220 -8.58 -3.15 -1.93
CA LYS A 220 -8.81 -4.26 -2.87
C LYS A 220 -9.77 -3.87 -3.99
N LEU A 221 -10.83 -3.12 -3.68
CA LEU A 221 -11.77 -2.57 -4.67
C LEU A 221 -11.03 -1.62 -5.63
N HIS A 222 -10.33 -0.62 -5.09
CA HIS A 222 -9.59 0.38 -5.86
C HIS A 222 -8.52 -0.24 -6.75
N SER A 223 -7.83 -1.28 -6.28
CA SER A 223 -6.74 -1.93 -7.01
C SER A 223 -7.18 -3.11 -7.88
N GLU A 224 -8.49 -3.33 -8.06
CA GLU A 224 -9.07 -4.44 -8.83
C GLU A 224 -8.62 -5.83 -8.36
N THR A 225 -8.43 -5.98 -7.04
CA THR A 225 -8.06 -7.27 -6.41
C THR A 225 -9.11 -7.82 -5.46
N LEU A 226 -10.31 -7.25 -5.52
CA LEU A 226 -11.45 -7.78 -4.78
C LEU A 226 -11.76 -9.19 -5.32
N PRO A 227 -11.94 -10.21 -4.46
CA PRO A 227 -12.10 -11.59 -4.90
C PRO A 227 -13.54 -11.87 -5.39
N VAL A 228 -14.01 -11.08 -6.37
CA VAL A 228 -15.22 -11.39 -7.15
C VAL A 228 -14.97 -12.64 -8.00
N LYS A 229 -16.03 -13.31 -8.46
CA LYS A 229 -15.87 -14.63 -9.11
C LYS A 229 -15.06 -14.55 -10.40
N THR A 230 -15.34 -13.55 -11.23
CA THR A 230 -14.58 -13.28 -12.47
C THR A 230 -13.09 -13.03 -12.22
N PHE A 231 -12.74 -12.28 -11.16
CA PHE A 231 -11.35 -12.09 -10.75
C PHE A 231 -10.69 -13.40 -10.32
N LEU A 232 -11.38 -14.22 -9.54
CA LEU A 232 -10.84 -15.49 -9.04
C LEU A 232 -10.66 -16.51 -10.19
N GLU A 233 -11.60 -16.58 -11.14
CA GLU A 233 -11.47 -17.38 -12.36
C GLU A 233 -10.28 -16.92 -13.22
N ALA A 234 -10.13 -15.61 -13.45
CA ALA A 234 -8.98 -15.05 -14.17
C ALA A 234 -7.62 -15.33 -13.48
N LYS A 235 -7.64 -15.78 -12.21
CA LYS A 235 -6.47 -16.18 -11.43
C LYS A 235 -6.29 -17.69 -11.35
N GLY A 236 -7.08 -18.46 -12.12
CA GLY A 236 -7.03 -19.92 -12.15
C GLY A 236 -7.58 -20.58 -10.88
N ILE A 237 -8.36 -19.85 -10.07
CA ILE A 237 -9.04 -20.43 -8.90
C ILE A 237 -10.38 -20.97 -9.39
N ASN A 238 -10.44 -22.28 -9.58
CA ASN A 238 -11.63 -22.96 -10.09
C ASN A 238 -12.81 -22.84 -9.11
N PHE A 239 -13.96 -22.44 -9.63
CA PHE A 239 -15.24 -22.61 -8.95
C PHE A 239 -15.89 -23.89 -9.47
N TYR A 240 -16.37 -24.71 -8.55
CA TYR A 240 -17.11 -25.93 -8.90
C TYR A 240 -18.50 -25.67 -9.50
N TRP A 241 -18.98 -24.42 -9.52
CA TRP A 241 -20.37 -24.07 -9.83
C TRP A 241 -20.51 -23.16 -11.05
N THR A 242 -20.28 -21.86 -10.86
CA THR A 242 -20.46 -20.83 -11.89
C THR A 242 -19.85 -19.51 -11.43
N VAL A 243 -19.33 -18.75 -12.39
CA VAL A 243 -18.91 -17.36 -12.19
C VAL A 243 -20.08 -16.37 -12.15
N ASN A 244 -21.29 -16.83 -12.43
CA ASN A 244 -22.46 -15.97 -12.48
C ASN A 244 -23.00 -15.68 -11.07
N CYS A 245 -23.54 -14.48 -10.92
CA CYS A 245 -24.27 -14.04 -9.74
C CYS A 245 -25.53 -14.89 -9.55
N GLN A 246 -25.82 -15.24 -8.28
CA GLN A 246 -26.96 -16.10 -7.98
C GLN A 246 -28.32 -15.45 -8.28
N LEU A 247 -28.40 -14.12 -8.18
CA LEU A 247 -29.63 -13.36 -8.37
C LEU A 247 -29.87 -13.02 -9.84
N CYS A 248 -28.86 -12.46 -10.51
CA CYS A 248 -29.02 -11.92 -11.87
C CYS A 248 -28.57 -12.89 -12.97
N LYS A 249 -27.91 -14.01 -12.62
CA LYS A 249 -27.35 -14.99 -13.57
C LYS A 249 -26.33 -14.43 -14.58
N GLN A 250 -25.80 -13.23 -14.34
CA GLN A 250 -24.73 -12.57 -15.11
C GLN A 250 -23.37 -12.77 -14.44
N PRO A 251 -22.23 -12.69 -15.18
CA PRO A 251 -20.90 -12.86 -14.59
C PRO A 251 -20.65 -11.86 -13.45
N GLU A 252 -20.20 -12.37 -12.31
CA GLU A 252 -20.02 -11.56 -11.09
C GLU A 252 -18.71 -10.77 -11.16
N SER A 253 -18.76 -9.59 -11.79
CA SER A 253 -17.72 -8.56 -11.83
C SER A 253 -17.84 -7.56 -10.67
N ILE A 254 -16.88 -6.64 -10.55
CA ILE A 254 -16.94 -5.54 -9.57
C ILE A 254 -18.14 -4.64 -9.89
N GLU A 255 -18.29 -4.25 -11.16
CA GLU A 255 -19.39 -3.44 -11.66
C GLU A 255 -20.73 -4.12 -11.37
N HIS A 256 -20.84 -5.42 -11.67
CA HIS A 256 -22.06 -6.16 -11.39
C HIS A 256 -22.42 -6.16 -9.90
N VAL A 257 -21.45 -6.47 -9.03
CA VAL A 257 -21.72 -6.59 -7.58
C VAL A 257 -22.16 -5.26 -6.96
N PHE A 258 -21.57 -4.14 -7.38
CA PHE A 258 -21.79 -2.85 -6.73
C PHE A 258 -22.73 -1.90 -7.47
N LEU A 259 -22.98 -2.11 -8.76
CA LEU A 259 -23.78 -1.21 -9.59
C LEU A 259 -24.99 -1.94 -10.19
N ASP A 260 -24.77 -3.05 -10.90
CA ASP A 260 -25.80 -3.61 -11.77
C ASP A 260 -26.69 -4.67 -11.10
N CYS A 261 -26.28 -5.23 -9.97
CA CYS A 261 -27.05 -6.28 -9.31
C CYS A 261 -28.28 -5.72 -8.58
N TRP A 262 -29.38 -6.47 -8.59
CA TRP A 262 -30.65 -6.07 -7.95
C TRP A 262 -30.49 -5.60 -6.51
N ASP A 263 -29.76 -6.33 -5.67
CA ASP A 263 -29.55 -5.90 -4.27
C ASP A 263 -28.81 -4.56 -4.17
N ALA A 264 -27.87 -4.29 -5.08
CA ALA A 264 -27.12 -3.04 -5.09
C ALA A 264 -28.02 -1.89 -5.55
N LEU A 265 -28.77 -2.08 -6.64
CA LEU A 265 -29.72 -1.09 -7.16
C LEU A 265 -30.75 -0.67 -6.12
N LEU A 266 -31.42 -1.64 -5.49
CA LEU A 266 -32.43 -1.39 -4.46
C LEU A 266 -31.82 -0.68 -3.24
N TYR A 267 -30.67 -1.14 -2.78
CA TYR A 267 -29.98 -0.53 -1.65
C TYR A 267 -29.58 0.92 -1.93
N TRP A 268 -28.99 1.18 -3.09
CA TRP A 268 -28.54 2.53 -3.45
C TRP A 268 -29.69 3.50 -3.62
N ASP A 269 -30.79 3.08 -4.25
CA ASP A 269 -31.99 3.88 -4.42
C ASP A 269 -32.57 4.31 -3.06
N VAL A 270 -32.71 3.37 -2.13
CA VAL A 270 -33.18 3.64 -0.76
C VAL A 270 -32.22 4.57 -0.02
N LEU A 271 -30.91 4.33 -0.15
CA LEU A 271 -29.89 5.17 0.49
C LEU A 271 -29.94 6.61 -0.04
N GLN A 272 -29.94 6.80 -1.35
CA GLN A 272 -29.95 8.12 -2.00
C GLN A 272 -31.21 8.91 -1.66
N ARG A 273 -32.38 8.25 -1.60
CA ARG A 273 -33.64 8.88 -1.16
C ARG A 273 -33.58 9.30 0.31
N THR A 274 -32.96 8.48 1.15
CA THR A 274 -32.81 8.78 2.59
C THR A 274 -31.90 9.98 2.80
N ILE A 275 -30.73 10.03 2.16
CA ILE A 275 -29.79 11.16 2.30
C ILE A 275 -30.14 12.38 1.43
N LYS A 276 -31.16 12.27 0.58
CA LYS A 276 -31.58 13.27 -0.42
C LYS A 276 -30.42 13.79 -1.27
N LYS A 277 -29.52 12.88 -1.66
CA LYS A 277 -28.31 13.22 -2.43
C LYS A 277 -27.99 12.15 -3.45
N GLU A 278 -27.61 12.59 -4.63
CA GLU A 278 -27.10 11.70 -5.67
C GLU A 278 -25.66 11.29 -5.37
N LEU A 279 -25.44 9.97 -5.32
CA LEU A 279 -24.12 9.39 -5.15
C LEU A 279 -23.50 9.08 -6.52
N PRO A 280 -22.17 9.18 -6.69
CA PRO A 280 -21.51 8.90 -7.95
C PRO A 280 -21.40 7.38 -8.19
N LEU A 281 -22.52 6.74 -8.55
CA LEU A 281 -22.63 5.30 -8.80
C LEU A 281 -22.18 4.95 -10.21
N THR A 282 -20.92 5.23 -10.51
CA THR A 282 -20.26 4.86 -11.76
C THR A 282 -19.04 3.99 -11.47
N PRO A 283 -18.52 3.23 -12.45
CA PRO A 283 -17.30 2.43 -12.27
C PRO A 283 -16.11 3.25 -11.76
N TYR A 284 -16.06 4.54 -12.12
CA TYR A 284 -15.08 5.48 -11.61
C TYR A 284 -15.42 5.99 -10.19
N GLY A 285 -16.67 6.39 -9.95
CA GLY A 285 -17.11 6.95 -8.68
C GLY A 285 -16.94 5.99 -7.50
N ILE A 286 -17.23 4.69 -7.68
CA ILE A 286 -17.02 3.68 -6.62
C ILE A 286 -15.53 3.40 -6.33
N ARG A 287 -14.65 3.61 -7.32
CA ARG A 287 -13.19 3.39 -7.20
C ARG A 287 -12.46 4.59 -6.62
N PHE A 288 -12.96 5.81 -6.82
CA PHE A 288 -12.30 7.06 -6.42
C PHE A 288 -13.05 7.85 -5.33
N LEU A 289 -14.26 7.41 -4.95
CA LEU A 289 -15.14 8.07 -3.98
C LEU A 289 -15.26 9.55 -4.31
N THR A 290 -15.92 9.88 -5.43
CA THR A 290 -15.99 11.27 -5.91
C THR A 290 -17.14 12.07 -5.27
N ALA A 291 -17.69 11.61 -4.15
CA ALA A 291 -18.74 12.37 -3.46
C ALA A 291 -18.09 13.55 -2.73
N ALA A 292 -18.84 14.64 -2.52
CA ALA A 292 -18.33 15.75 -1.71
C ALA A 292 -18.25 15.33 -0.24
N SER A 293 -17.13 15.58 0.44
CA SER A 293 -16.92 15.23 1.85
C SER A 293 -17.32 16.33 2.85
N GLU A 294 -17.84 17.48 2.39
CA GLU A 294 -18.13 18.64 3.24
C GLU A 294 -19.56 19.17 3.02
N PRO A 295 -20.29 19.55 4.08
CA PRO A 295 -19.98 19.33 5.51
C PRO A 295 -20.18 17.87 5.95
N VAL A 296 -21.00 17.10 5.25
CA VAL A 296 -21.30 15.68 5.54
C VAL A 296 -20.26 14.78 4.85
N PRO A 297 -19.70 13.75 5.51
CA PRO A 297 -18.69 12.85 4.93
C PRO A 297 -19.30 11.80 3.98
N TYR A 298 -19.92 12.23 2.88
CA TYR A 298 -20.61 11.32 1.94
C TYR A 298 -19.69 10.26 1.33
N ASP A 299 -18.40 10.54 1.17
CA ASP A 299 -17.43 9.52 0.72
C ASP A 299 -17.28 8.37 1.72
N THR A 300 -17.36 8.69 3.02
CA THR A 300 -17.32 7.68 4.07
C THR A 300 -18.62 6.88 4.08
N ILE A 301 -19.76 7.54 3.88
CA ILE A 301 -21.06 6.87 3.77
C ILE A 301 -21.08 5.93 2.57
N LEU A 302 -20.65 6.40 1.39
CA LEU A 302 -20.51 5.59 0.17
C LEU A 302 -19.58 4.39 0.39
N LEU A 303 -18.42 4.61 1.03
CA LEU A 303 -17.48 3.57 1.40
C LEU A 303 -18.12 2.49 2.31
N LEU A 304 -18.88 2.90 3.32
CA LEU A 304 -19.58 1.98 4.21
C LEU A 304 -20.67 1.20 3.48
N GLY A 305 -21.39 1.84 2.54
CA GLY A 305 -22.38 1.17 1.70
C GLY A 305 -21.75 0.09 0.82
N LEU A 306 -20.66 0.44 0.11
CA LEU A 306 -19.90 -0.52 -0.70
C LEU A 306 -19.42 -1.71 0.15
N HIS A 307 -18.87 -1.44 1.34
CA HIS A 307 -18.42 -2.50 2.23
C HIS A 307 -19.58 -3.39 2.73
N SER A 308 -20.77 -2.81 2.95
CA SER A 308 -21.95 -3.54 3.44
C SER A 308 -22.52 -4.46 2.36
N ILE A 309 -22.57 -4.00 1.10
CA ILE A 309 -22.91 -4.85 -0.06
C ILE A 309 -21.95 -6.03 -0.13
N TRP A 310 -20.65 -5.76 -0.03
CA TRP A 310 -19.63 -6.80 -0.08
C TRP A 310 -19.73 -7.80 1.08
N LYS A 311 -19.96 -7.33 2.31
CA LYS A 311 -20.15 -8.17 3.50
C LYS A 311 -21.34 -9.10 3.35
N SER A 312 -22.49 -8.58 2.90
CA SER A 312 -23.69 -9.41 2.66
C SER A 312 -23.44 -10.47 1.59
N ARG A 313 -22.82 -10.07 0.47
CA ARG A 313 -22.41 -11.00 -0.60
C ARG A 313 -21.48 -12.11 -0.12
N MET A 314 -20.48 -11.78 0.69
CA MET A 314 -19.54 -12.77 1.21
C MET A 314 -20.18 -13.67 2.25
N ALA A 315 -21.08 -13.16 3.10
CA ALA A 315 -21.79 -13.97 4.07
C ALA A 315 -22.65 -15.05 3.39
N VAL A 316 -23.36 -14.70 2.32
CA VAL A 316 -24.11 -15.66 1.50
C VAL A 316 -23.17 -16.66 0.81
N ARG A 317 -22.06 -16.18 0.23
CA ARG A 317 -21.08 -17.05 -0.44
C ARG A 317 -20.41 -18.05 0.50
N HIS A 318 -20.15 -17.65 1.74
CA HIS A 318 -19.51 -18.48 2.76
C HIS A 318 -20.50 -19.31 3.59
N ALA A 319 -21.81 -19.20 3.28
CA ALA A 319 -22.88 -19.84 4.05
C ALA A 319 -22.77 -19.52 5.56
N ASP A 320 -22.49 -18.25 5.86
CA ASP A 320 -22.39 -17.78 7.25
C ASP A 320 -23.74 -18.01 7.96
N VAL A 321 -23.71 -18.63 9.15
CA VAL A 321 -24.90 -18.94 9.95
C VAL A 321 -25.73 -17.69 10.26
N ASN A 322 -25.06 -16.55 10.44
CA ASN A 322 -25.69 -15.26 10.74
C ASN A 322 -25.54 -14.29 9.56
N ALA A 323 -25.79 -14.76 8.34
CA ALA A 323 -25.79 -13.92 7.15
C ALA A 323 -26.84 -12.81 7.29
N ARG A 324 -26.37 -11.57 7.17
CA ARG A 324 -27.20 -10.36 7.32
C ARG A 324 -27.42 -9.67 5.98
N THR A 325 -28.50 -8.91 5.90
CA THR A 325 -28.81 -8.07 4.76
C THR A 325 -27.80 -6.92 4.63
N VAL A 326 -27.69 -6.33 3.44
CA VAL A 326 -26.87 -5.14 3.19
C VAL A 326 -27.21 -4.02 4.18
N ARG A 327 -28.51 -3.83 4.42
CA ARG A 327 -29.05 -2.84 5.36
C ARG A 327 -28.51 -3.02 6.77
N GLU A 328 -28.57 -4.23 7.31
CA GLU A 328 -28.14 -4.52 8.69
C GLU A 328 -26.63 -4.27 8.89
N TYR A 329 -25.79 -4.72 7.95
CA TYR A 329 -24.35 -4.43 8.01
C TYR A 329 -24.06 -2.93 7.91
N PHE A 330 -24.84 -2.21 7.11
CA PHE A 330 -24.69 -0.77 6.95
C PHE A 330 -25.09 -0.01 8.22
N ILE A 331 -26.25 -0.33 8.82
CA ILE A 331 -26.72 0.30 10.07
C ILE A 331 -25.69 0.13 11.18
N ASP A 332 -25.13 -1.07 11.36
CA ASP A 332 -24.09 -1.31 12.36
C ASP A 332 -22.84 -0.45 12.11
N SER A 333 -22.43 -0.34 10.84
CA SER A 333 -21.28 0.47 10.45
C SER A 333 -21.52 1.97 10.67
N VAL A 334 -22.73 2.46 10.39
CA VAL A 334 -23.14 3.84 10.62
C VAL A 334 -23.22 4.16 12.12
N LYS A 335 -23.78 3.27 12.93
CA LYS A 335 -23.79 3.41 14.39
C LYS A 335 -22.37 3.54 14.93
N HIS A 336 -21.45 2.68 14.49
CA HIS A 336 -20.04 2.78 14.88
C HIS A 336 -19.42 4.11 14.46
N LEU A 337 -19.64 4.54 13.21
CA LEU A 337 -19.15 5.82 12.70
C LEU A 337 -19.67 7.01 13.53
N ARG A 338 -20.97 6.99 13.87
CA ARG A 338 -21.61 8.00 14.71
C ARG A 338 -20.96 8.08 16.09
N GLU A 339 -20.76 6.95 16.76
CA GLU A 339 -20.09 6.93 18.07
C GLU A 339 -18.64 7.45 17.98
N CYS A 340 -17.93 7.20 16.89
CA CYS A 340 -16.60 7.78 16.66
C CYS A 340 -16.65 9.31 16.53
N TYR A 341 -17.59 9.87 15.77
CA TYR A 341 -17.71 11.32 15.60
C TYR A 341 -18.20 12.02 16.87
N LYS A 342 -19.17 11.44 17.59
CA LYS A 342 -19.65 11.98 18.88
C LYS A 342 -18.53 12.13 19.91
N LYS A 343 -17.53 11.23 19.90
CA LYS A 343 -16.35 11.32 20.77
C LYS A 343 -15.38 12.45 20.39
N ILE A 344 -15.39 12.89 19.13
CA ILE A 344 -14.51 13.95 18.64
C ILE A 344 -15.18 15.31 18.82
N ASN A 345 -16.43 15.41 18.38
CA ASN A 345 -17.24 16.62 18.51
C ASN A 345 -18.72 16.22 18.48
N SER A 346 -19.43 16.47 19.58
CA SER A 346 -20.87 16.21 19.70
C SER A 346 -21.73 17.20 18.92
N ASP A 347 -21.19 18.36 18.58
CA ASP A 347 -21.95 19.52 18.10
C ASP A 347 -21.87 19.64 16.56
N LEU A 348 -21.50 18.57 15.88
CA LEU A 348 -21.45 18.51 14.43
C LEU A 348 -22.87 18.55 13.85
N GLU A 349 -23.20 19.65 13.16
CA GLU A 349 -24.53 19.94 12.59
C GLU A 349 -25.09 18.83 11.68
N TRP A 350 -24.21 18.01 11.09
CA TRP A 350 -24.59 16.93 10.18
C TRP A 350 -24.74 15.56 10.85
N LEU A 351 -24.50 15.42 12.16
CA LEU A 351 -24.74 14.17 12.90
C LEU A 351 -26.16 13.60 12.74
N PRO A 352 -27.24 14.42 12.67
CA PRO A 352 -28.59 13.91 12.44
C PRO A 352 -28.73 13.07 11.16
N VAL A 353 -27.91 13.33 10.14
CA VAL A 353 -27.88 12.50 8.91
C VAL A 353 -27.47 11.06 9.24
N LEU A 354 -26.53 10.86 10.15
CA LEU A 354 -26.14 9.52 10.60
C LEU A 354 -27.23 8.85 11.45
N ASP A 355 -28.02 9.62 12.19
CA ASP A 355 -29.15 9.09 12.95
C ASP A 355 -30.28 8.62 12.02
N GLU A 356 -30.60 9.38 10.98
CA GLU A 356 -31.55 8.96 9.94
C GLU A 356 -31.07 7.67 9.26
N LEU A 357 -29.79 7.59 8.90
CA LEU A 357 -29.17 6.40 8.30
C LEU A 357 -29.14 5.19 9.25
N ALA A 358 -29.07 5.39 10.57
CA ALA A 358 -29.18 4.30 11.54
C ALA A 358 -30.59 3.69 11.60
N THR A 359 -31.59 4.40 11.06
CA THR A 359 -32.99 3.99 10.95
C THR A 359 -33.43 3.69 9.51
N LEU A 360 -32.47 3.45 8.60
CA LEU A 360 -32.71 3.20 7.17
C LEU A 360 -33.90 2.25 6.96
N LYS A 361 -34.83 2.59 6.07
CA LYS A 361 -36.03 1.77 5.82
C LYS A 361 -35.67 0.41 5.19
N PRO A 362 -36.45 -0.65 5.43
CA PRO A 362 -36.31 -1.92 4.70
C PRO A 362 -36.69 -1.73 3.22
N PHE A 363 -36.19 -2.61 2.36
CA PHE A 363 -36.46 -2.64 0.92
C PHE A 363 -36.66 -4.06 0.43
#